data_AF-A0A149QZZ3-F1
#
_entry.id   AF-A0A149QZZ3-F1
#
_cell.length_a   1.000
_cell.length_b   1.000
_cell.length_c   1.000
_cell.angle_alpha   90.00
_cell.angle_beta   90.00
_cell.angle_gamma   90.00
#
_symmetry.space_group_name_H-M   'P 1'
#
loop_
_entity.id
_entity.type
_entity.pdbx_description
1 polymer ?
#
loop_
_entity_poly.entity_id
_entity_poly.type
_entity_poly.pdbx_seq_one_letter_code
_entity_poly.pdbx_strand_id
1 'polypeptide(L)'
;MTVGGTDGAMFTALLGCQRGTWAHSPLFQWMTNNYEAMSQAITGKKVRWQKMSEAAESAGLTNVNGEPPKPATVRSTWYRVRKAVSAMQRQKEEARNTALAARAAARAASQAQKQHDAEGRDALNRRMAEADADVRKNQLQDARDRSRSVLYPETTSDARSEAAPSEERAAAPAVKIGQVAEFVVMRKQAPRYGKDQDTPLPPPYVGPRPAGMPKDLPLEALMPLDASGRTPEGKLDFEQMPGLPRRSFFDRDREWALACLPMIEVIPPRERSKPLKAMFCLLKMKIGR
;
A
#
# COMPACT_ATOMS: atom_id res chain seq x y z
N MET A 1 -15.41 -40.62 20.85
CA MET A 1 -15.33 -39.91 19.55
C MET A 1 -16.74 -39.56 19.12
N THR A 2 -17.12 -38.28 19.16
CA THR A 2 -18.22 -37.67 18.39
C THR A 2 -18.10 -36.15 18.58
N VAL A 3 -17.26 -35.52 17.77
CA VAL A 3 -17.21 -34.05 17.64
C VAL A 3 -17.95 -33.73 16.35
N GLY A 4 -18.98 -32.90 16.41
CA GLY A 4 -19.57 -32.31 15.20
C GLY A 4 -21.09 -32.18 15.26
N GLY A 5 -21.58 -30.94 15.39
CA GLY A 5 -23.00 -30.66 15.18
C GLY A 5 -23.42 -29.20 15.37
N THR A 6 -22.71 -28.41 16.18
CA THR A 6 -23.19 -27.07 16.59
C THR A 6 -22.59 -25.91 15.80
N ASP A 7 -21.39 -26.07 15.23
CA ASP A 7 -20.70 -24.97 14.54
C ASP A 7 -21.35 -24.61 13.19
N GLY A 8 -21.98 -25.59 12.52
CA GLY A 8 -22.69 -25.37 11.26
C GLY A 8 -23.94 -24.49 11.42
N ALA A 9 -24.69 -24.67 12.50
CA ALA A 9 -25.89 -23.89 12.79
C ALA A 9 -25.54 -22.43 13.15
N MET A 10 -24.48 -22.23 13.94
CA MET A 10 -23.94 -20.90 14.26
C MET A 10 -23.41 -20.19 13.01
N PHE A 11 -22.68 -20.88 12.13
CA PHE A 11 -22.22 -20.28 10.87
C PHE A 11 -23.37 -19.95 9.91
N THR A 12 -24.40 -20.79 9.87
CA THR A 12 -25.60 -20.54 9.06
C THR A 12 -26.39 -19.36 9.61
N ALA A 13 -26.50 -19.22 10.94
CA ALA A 13 -27.06 -18.05 11.59
C ALA A 13 -26.23 -16.78 11.33
N LEU A 14 -24.90 -16.88 11.38
CA LEU A 14 -23.98 -15.76 11.12
C LEU A 14 -24.04 -15.28 9.66
N LEU A 15 -24.14 -16.21 8.70
CA LEU A 15 -24.41 -15.92 7.29
C LEU A 15 -25.80 -15.28 7.12
N GLY A 16 -26.77 -15.71 7.91
CA GLY A 16 -28.09 -15.07 8.05
C GLY A 16 -28.06 -13.67 8.68
N CYS A 17 -26.94 -13.24 9.26
CA CYS A 17 -26.75 -11.89 9.82
C CYS A 17 -25.89 -10.96 8.93
N GLN A 18 -25.15 -11.50 7.96
CA GLN A 18 -24.32 -10.70 7.05
C GLN A 18 -25.13 -10.28 5.81
N ARG A 19 -25.50 -8.98 5.80
CA ARG A 19 -26.13 -8.20 4.70
C ARG A 19 -27.64 -8.37 4.53
N GLY A 20 -28.44 -7.62 5.28
CA GLY A 20 -29.87 -7.39 4.96
C GLY A 20 -30.74 -8.67 4.84
N THR A 21 -30.21 -9.79 5.30
CA THR A 21 -30.71 -11.16 5.11
C THR A 21 -31.97 -11.45 5.92
N TRP A 22 -32.26 -10.63 6.93
CA TRP A 22 -33.54 -10.64 7.66
C TRP A 22 -34.74 -10.19 6.82
N ALA A 23 -34.52 -9.53 5.67
CA ALA A 23 -35.60 -9.03 4.81
C ALA A 23 -36.08 -10.05 3.75
N HIS A 24 -35.46 -11.23 3.66
CA HIS A 24 -35.73 -12.19 2.59
C HIS A 24 -36.10 -13.57 3.14
N SER A 25 -37.14 -14.18 2.57
CA SER A 25 -37.63 -15.49 3.01
C SER A 25 -36.58 -16.59 2.84
N PRO A 26 -36.60 -17.64 3.68
CA PRO A 26 -35.76 -18.82 3.49
C PRO A 26 -35.86 -19.42 2.08
N LEU A 27 -37.07 -19.41 1.50
CA LEU A 27 -37.28 -19.80 0.11
C LEU A 27 -36.49 -18.94 -0.90
N PHE A 28 -36.47 -17.62 -0.72
CA PHE A 28 -35.73 -16.71 -1.58
C PHE A 28 -34.22 -16.94 -1.49
N GLN A 29 -33.71 -17.16 -0.28
CA GLN A 29 -32.29 -17.44 -0.06
C GLN A 29 -31.87 -18.75 -0.71
N TRP A 30 -32.65 -19.83 -0.50
CA TRP A 30 -32.38 -21.13 -1.10
C TRP A 30 -32.38 -21.06 -2.64
N MET A 31 -33.38 -20.39 -3.23
CA MET A 31 -33.45 -20.21 -4.69
C MET A 31 -32.31 -19.37 -5.25
N THR A 32 -31.82 -18.38 -4.49
CA THR A 32 -30.68 -17.55 -4.91
C THR A 32 -29.38 -18.36 -4.90
N ASN A 33 -29.17 -19.18 -3.87
CA ASN A 33 -27.98 -20.03 -3.75
C ASN A 33 -27.97 -21.15 -4.81
N ASN A 34 -29.14 -21.66 -5.19
CA ASN A 34 -29.29 -22.71 -6.20
C ASN A 34 -29.68 -22.16 -7.59
N TYR A 35 -29.51 -20.86 -7.82
CA TYR A 35 -29.98 -20.18 -9.03
C TYR A 35 -29.44 -20.81 -10.31
N GLU A 36 -28.13 -21.12 -10.36
CA GLU A 36 -27.49 -21.69 -11.55
C GLU A 36 -28.08 -23.07 -11.88
N ALA A 37 -28.12 -23.98 -10.91
CA ALA A 37 -28.69 -25.32 -11.08
C ALA A 37 -30.18 -25.27 -11.49
N MET A 38 -30.97 -24.39 -10.86
CA MET A 38 -32.38 -24.20 -11.22
C MET A 38 -32.54 -23.61 -12.63
N SER A 39 -31.74 -22.61 -12.98
CA SER A 39 -31.80 -21.97 -14.30
C SER A 39 -31.48 -22.95 -15.43
N GLN A 40 -30.46 -23.80 -15.25
CA GLN A 40 -30.12 -24.87 -16.19
C GLN A 40 -31.24 -25.90 -16.31
N ALA A 41 -31.82 -26.33 -15.19
CA ALA A 41 -32.91 -27.31 -15.18
C ALA A 41 -34.21 -26.79 -15.82
N ILE A 42 -34.47 -25.48 -15.71
CA ILE A 42 -35.68 -24.81 -16.22
C ILE A 42 -35.54 -24.39 -17.69
N THR A 43 -34.31 -24.21 -18.19
CA THR A 43 -34.09 -23.74 -19.56
C THR A 43 -34.73 -24.68 -20.58
N GLY A 44 -35.66 -24.14 -21.37
CA GLY A 44 -36.40 -24.88 -22.41
C GLY A 44 -37.57 -25.75 -21.91
N LYS A 45 -37.91 -25.74 -20.62
CA LYS A 45 -38.98 -26.58 -20.05
C LYS A 45 -40.06 -25.76 -19.34
N LYS A 46 -41.33 -26.22 -19.41
CA LYS A 46 -42.42 -25.66 -18.60
C LYS A 46 -42.28 -26.13 -17.14
N VAL A 47 -42.19 -25.18 -16.21
CA VAL A 47 -42.03 -25.47 -14.78
C VAL A 47 -43.37 -25.81 -14.14
N ARG A 48 -43.44 -26.96 -13.47
CA ARG A 48 -44.60 -27.37 -12.66
C ARG A 48 -44.48 -26.82 -11.24
N TRP A 49 -44.94 -25.59 -11.04
CA TRP A 49 -44.81 -24.85 -9.76
C TRP A 49 -45.47 -25.55 -8.56
N GLN A 50 -46.51 -26.34 -8.78
CA GLN A 50 -47.18 -27.11 -7.72
C GLN A 50 -46.27 -28.18 -7.11
N LYS A 51 -45.52 -28.91 -7.95
CA LYS A 51 -44.53 -29.89 -7.47
C LYS A 51 -43.37 -29.21 -6.74
N MET A 52 -43.03 -27.99 -7.14
CA MET A 52 -42.02 -27.21 -6.44
C MET A 52 -42.49 -26.69 -5.08
N SER A 53 -43.76 -26.32 -4.91
CA SER A 53 -44.28 -25.96 -3.58
C SER A 53 -44.31 -27.16 -2.64
N GLU A 54 -44.73 -28.34 -3.12
CA GLU A 54 -44.71 -29.59 -2.34
C GLU A 54 -43.29 -29.95 -1.90
N ALA A 55 -42.31 -29.82 -2.81
CA ALA A 55 -40.90 -30.06 -2.50
C ALA A 55 -40.32 -29.02 -1.54
N ALA A 56 -40.71 -27.75 -1.67
CA ALA A 56 -40.28 -26.69 -0.76
C ALA A 56 -40.82 -26.90 0.66
N GLU A 57 -42.09 -27.31 0.79
CA GLU A 57 -42.70 -27.68 2.06
C GLU A 57 -42.00 -28.89 2.69
N SER A 58 -41.72 -29.93 1.90
CA SER A 58 -40.97 -31.12 2.35
C SER A 58 -39.56 -30.78 2.83
N ALA A 59 -38.95 -29.73 2.28
CA ALA A 59 -37.63 -29.24 2.66
C ALA A 59 -37.66 -28.23 3.83
N GLY A 60 -38.83 -27.95 4.41
CA GLY A 60 -39.00 -26.97 5.50
C GLY A 60 -38.78 -25.51 5.07
N LEU A 61 -38.85 -25.22 3.78
CA LEU A 61 -38.69 -23.85 3.27
C LEU A 61 -40.00 -23.09 3.46
N THR A 62 -39.92 -21.93 4.11
CA THR A 62 -41.08 -21.08 4.41
C THR A 62 -41.01 -19.74 3.69
N ASN A 63 -42.16 -19.06 3.65
CA ASN A 63 -42.24 -17.68 3.21
C ASN A 63 -41.82 -16.70 4.34
N VAL A 64 -41.81 -15.39 4.07
CA VAL A 64 -41.46 -14.35 5.07
C VAL A 64 -42.35 -14.43 6.32
N ASN A 65 -43.59 -14.88 6.16
CA ASN A 65 -44.56 -15.03 7.25
C ASN A 65 -44.45 -16.37 8.00
N GLY A 66 -43.49 -17.23 7.67
CA GLY A 66 -43.35 -18.57 8.28
C GLY A 66 -44.29 -19.64 7.74
N GLU A 67 -45.17 -19.31 6.80
CA GLU A 67 -46.11 -20.25 6.17
C GLU A 67 -45.47 -21.09 5.06
N PRO A 68 -45.99 -22.31 4.80
CA PRO A 68 -45.59 -23.11 3.64
C PRO A 68 -45.92 -22.38 2.32
N PRO A 69 -45.00 -22.37 1.35
CA PRO A 69 -45.12 -21.52 0.18
C PRO A 69 -46.12 -22.08 -0.83
N LYS A 70 -47.20 -21.32 -1.11
CA LYS A 70 -48.15 -21.63 -2.19
C LYS A 70 -47.48 -21.57 -3.57
N PRO A 71 -47.98 -22.30 -4.59
CA PRO A 71 -47.38 -22.34 -5.94
C PRO A 71 -47.19 -20.95 -6.58
N ALA A 72 -48.15 -20.04 -6.39
CA ALA A 72 -48.07 -18.66 -6.88
C ALA A 72 -46.93 -17.88 -6.22
N THR A 73 -46.73 -18.08 -4.91
CA THR A 73 -45.65 -17.48 -4.13
C THR A 73 -44.29 -17.98 -4.63
N VAL A 74 -44.14 -19.29 -4.85
CA VAL A 74 -42.91 -19.89 -5.40
C VAL A 74 -42.54 -19.26 -6.75
N ARG A 75 -43.51 -19.12 -7.66
CA ARG A 75 -43.30 -18.49 -8.97
C ARG A 75 -42.89 -17.01 -8.85
N SER A 76 -43.56 -16.25 -7.98
CA SER A 76 -43.26 -14.83 -7.73
C SER A 76 -41.86 -14.66 -7.13
N THR A 77 -41.50 -15.49 -6.17
CA THR A 77 -40.16 -15.53 -5.56
C THR A 77 -39.09 -15.84 -6.60
N TRP A 78 -39.32 -16.83 -7.47
CA TRP A 78 -38.39 -17.12 -8.57
C TRP A 78 -38.20 -15.94 -9.53
N TYR A 79 -39.28 -15.23 -9.88
CA TYR A 79 -39.19 -14.02 -10.68
C TYR A 79 -38.34 -12.93 -10.00
N ARG A 80 -38.53 -12.72 -8.70
CA ARG A 80 -37.73 -11.77 -7.90
C ARG A 80 -36.26 -12.18 -7.85
N VAL A 81 -35.97 -13.47 -7.66
CA VAL A 81 -34.60 -14.01 -7.66
C VAL A 81 -33.93 -13.76 -9.00
N ARG A 82 -34.60 -14.04 -10.13
CA ARG A 82 -34.06 -13.75 -11.47
C ARG A 82 -33.68 -12.28 -11.63
N LYS A 83 -34.54 -11.37 -11.19
CA LYS A 83 -34.29 -9.92 -11.26
C LYS A 83 -33.14 -9.49 -10.33
N ALA A 84 -33.07 -10.06 -9.13
CA ALA A 84 -32.00 -9.77 -8.18
C ALA A 84 -30.64 -10.26 -8.69
N VAL A 85 -30.57 -11.49 -9.22
CA VAL A 85 -29.34 -12.06 -9.76
C VAL A 85 -28.87 -11.31 -11.00
N SER A 86 -29.78 -10.95 -11.92
CA SER A 86 -29.38 -10.16 -13.10
C SER A 86 -28.88 -8.76 -12.71
N ALA A 87 -29.50 -8.11 -11.72
CA ALA A 87 -29.03 -6.83 -11.19
C ALA A 87 -27.63 -6.97 -10.55
N MET A 88 -27.40 -8.02 -9.75
CA MET A 88 -26.09 -8.29 -9.16
C MET A 88 -25.01 -8.57 -10.22
N GLN A 89 -25.34 -9.32 -11.28
CA GLN A 89 -24.42 -9.59 -12.38
C GLN A 89 -24.06 -8.30 -13.12
N ARG A 90 -25.07 -7.47 -13.45
CA ARG A 90 -24.85 -6.17 -14.09
C ARG A 90 -23.97 -5.25 -13.25
N GLN A 91 -24.21 -5.16 -11.94
CA GLN A 91 -23.36 -4.36 -11.04
C GLN A 91 -21.92 -4.88 -11.00
N LYS A 92 -21.72 -6.20 -10.98
CA LYS A 92 -20.37 -6.80 -11.04
C LYS A 92 -19.66 -6.46 -12.36
N GLU A 93 -20.39 -6.50 -13.47
CA GLU A 93 -19.85 -6.17 -14.79
C GLU A 93 -19.51 -4.68 -14.91
N GLU A 94 -20.39 -3.79 -14.46
CA GLU A 94 -20.15 -2.34 -14.40
C GLU A 94 -18.93 -2.01 -13.50
N ALA A 95 -18.81 -2.66 -12.34
CA ALA A 95 -17.65 -2.52 -11.46
C ALA A 95 -16.35 -3.02 -12.11
N ARG A 96 -16.42 -4.12 -12.88
CA ARG A 96 -15.27 -4.63 -13.63
C ARG A 96 -14.85 -3.66 -14.75
N ASN A 97 -15.82 -3.16 -15.51
CA ASN A 97 -15.57 -2.25 -16.63
C ASN A 97 -14.99 -0.91 -16.15
N THR A 98 -15.52 -0.35 -15.06
CA THR A 98 -14.98 0.86 -14.43
C THR A 98 -13.56 0.63 -13.89
N ALA A 99 -13.29 -0.51 -13.25
CA ALA A 99 -11.93 -0.84 -12.81
C ALA A 99 -10.93 -1.00 -13.98
N LEU A 100 -11.37 -1.57 -15.10
CA LEU A 100 -10.54 -1.67 -16.30
C LEU A 100 -10.28 -0.29 -16.93
N ALA A 101 -11.31 0.56 -17.03
CA ALA A 101 -11.18 1.93 -17.52
C ALA A 101 -10.23 2.76 -16.66
N ALA A 102 -10.34 2.66 -15.33
CA ALA A 102 -9.45 3.35 -14.39
C ALA A 102 -7.98 2.89 -14.55
N ARG A 103 -7.74 1.59 -14.75
CA ARG A 103 -6.39 1.06 -15.02
C ARG A 103 -5.84 1.55 -16.35
N ALA A 104 -6.66 1.62 -17.40
CA ALA A 104 -6.26 2.15 -18.69
C ALA A 104 -5.90 3.64 -18.60
N ALA A 105 -6.72 4.44 -17.92
CA ALA A 105 -6.48 5.86 -17.69
C ALA A 105 -5.18 6.10 -16.89
N ALA A 106 -4.94 5.32 -15.83
CA ALA A 106 -3.70 5.42 -15.04
C ALA A 106 -2.45 5.09 -15.87
N ARG A 107 -2.53 4.10 -16.77
CA ARG A 107 -1.44 3.76 -17.70
C ARG A 107 -1.18 4.87 -18.70
N ALA A 108 -2.24 5.43 -19.29
CA ALA A 108 -2.12 6.55 -20.22
C ALA A 108 -1.50 7.78 -19.55
N ALA A 109 -1.94 8.13 -18.33
CA ALA A 109 -1.37 9.23 -17.56
C ALA A 109 0.12 9.01 -17.23
N SER A 110 0.50 7.78 -16.84
CA SER A 110 1.91 7.45 -16.59
C SER A 110 2.77 7.54 -17.86
N GLN A 111 2.24 7.16 -19.01
CA GLN A 111 2.95 7.30 -20.28
C GLN A 111 3.11 8.76 -20.69
N ALA A 112 2.06 9.57 -20.57
CA ALA A 112 2.12 11.00 -20.84
C ALA A 112 3.15 11.70 -19.92
N GLN A 113 3.19 11.35 -18.63
CA GLN A 113 4.19 11.90 -17.71
C GLN A 113 5.62 11.53 -18.14
N LYS A 114 5.86 10.27 -18.52
CA LYS A 114 7.19 9.84 -19.01
C LYS A 114 7.61 10.57 -20.27
N GLN A 115 6.67 10.84 -21.19
CA GLN A 115 6.94 11.60 -22.41
C GLN A 115 7.31 13.05 -22.06
N HIS A 116 6.52 13.70 -21.21
CA HIS A 116 6.82 15.05 -20.75
C HIS A 116 8.18 15.15 -20.03
N ASP A 117 8.49 14.18 -19.16
CA ASP A 117 9.78 14.13 -18.46
C ASP A 117 10.95 13.89 -19.44
N ALA A 118 10.74 13.07 -20.48
CA ALA A 118 11.73 12.84 -21.53
C ALA A 118 11.97 14.10 -22.37
N GLU A 119 10.90 14.77 -22.80
CA GLU A 119 10.98 16.04 -23.53
C GLU A 119 11.68 17.13 -22.69
N GLY A 120 11.38 17.20 -21.39
CA GLY A 120 12.05 18.09 -20.45
C GLY A 120 13.56 17.80 -20.32
N ARG A 121 13.95 16.53 -20.27
CA ARG A 121 15.36 16.12 -20.27
C ARG A 121 16.05 16.47 -21.58
N ASP A 122 15.42 16.26 -22.72
CA ASP A 122 15.98 16.59 -24.03
C ASP A 122 16.13 18.10 -24.22
N ALA A 123 15.20 18.90 -23.69
CA ALA A 123 15.32 20.35 -23.66
C ALA A 123 16.47 20.82 -22.74
N LEU A 124 16.63 20.20 -21.57
CA LEU A 124 17.74 20.50 -20.67
C LEU A 124 19.09 20.14 -21.29
N ASN A 125 19.20 18.96 -21.91
CA ASN A 125 20.41 18.52 -22.59
C ASN A 125 20.81 19.46 -23.73
N ARG A 126 19.84 19.97 -24.51
CA ARG A 126 20.10 20.99 -25.54
C ARG A 126 20.65 22.28 -24.94
N ARG A 127 20.06 22.79 -23.85
CA ARG A 127 20.56 23.99 -23.17
C ARG A 127 21.98 23.82 -22.61
N MET A 128 22.30 22.64 -22.06
CA MET A 128 23.67 22.36 -21.60
C MET A 128 24.67 22.35 -22.76
N ALA A 129 24.31 21.74 -23.89
CA ALA A 129 25.17 21.72 -25.08
C ALA A 129 25.39 23.13 -25.68
N GLU A 130 24.36 23.98 -25.68
CA GLU A 130 24.47 25.39 -26.07
C GLU A 130 25.41 26.16 -25.12
N ALA A 131 25.23 26.00 -23.80
CA ALA A 131 26.09 26.66 -22.81
C ALA A 131 27.55 26.21 -22.92
N ASP A 132 27.81 24.91 -23.11
CA ASP A 132 29.16 24.37 -23.31
C ASP A 132 29.81 24.90 -24.59
N ALA A 133 29.04 25.08 -25.66
CA ALA A 133 29.52 25.68 -26.92
C ALA A 133 29.93 27.15 -26.72
N ASP A 134 29.14 27.92 -25.98
CA ASP A 134 29.45 29.31 -25.65
C ASP A 134 30.70 29.43 -24.76
N VAL A 135 30.83 28.57 -23.74
CA VAL A 135 32.04 28.53 -22.90
C VAL A 135 33.27 28.21 -23.75
N ARG A 136 33.19 27.22 -24.64
CA ARG A 136 34.30 26.86 -25.53
C ARG A 136 34.66 28.01 -26.48
N LYS A 137 33.67 28.75 -26.99
CA LYS A 137 33.89 29.93 -27.83
C LYS A 137 34.61 31.04 -27.06
N ASN A 138 34.17 31.32 -25.83
CA ASN A 138 34.82 32.32 -24.96
C ASN A 138 36.26 31.92 -24.65
N GLN A 139 36.53 30.64 -24.33
CA GLN A 139 37.89 30.16 -24.10
C GLN A 139 38.80 30.32 -25.32
N LEU A 140 38.29 30.07 -26.53
CA LEU A 140 39.05 30.29 -27.77
C LEU A 140 39.34 31.78 -28.01
N GLN A 141 38.41 32.65 -27.63
CA GLN A 141 38.56 34.10 -27.75
C GLN A 141 39.58 34.63 -26.72
N ASP A 142 39.49 34.21 -25.47
CA ASP A 142 40.50 34.50 -24.43
C ASP A 142 41.88 33.98 -24.82
N ALA A 143 41.97 32.79 -25.41
CA ALA A 143 43.23 32.24 -25.90
C ALA A 143 43.82 33.09 -27.03
N ARG A 144 42.98 33.59 -27.95
CA ARG A 144 43.39 34.55 -29.00
C ARG A 144 43.86 35.88 -28.41
N ASP A 145 43.13 36.42 -27.44
CA ASP A 145 43.45 37.69 -26.81
C ASP A 145 44.75 37.59 -25.99
N ARG A 146 44.97 36.48 -25.26
CA ARG A 146 46.25 36.18 -24.62
C ARG A 146 47.38 36.03 -25.62
N SER A 147 47.16 35.33 -26.74
CA SER A 147 48.18 35.20 -27.79
C SER A 147 48.55 36.56 -28.40
N ARG A 148 47.60 37.49 -28.46
CA ARG A 148 47.80 38.88 -28.90
C ARG A 148 48.51 39.72 -27.83
N SER A 149 48.33 39.43 -26.55
CA SER A 149 48.99 40.14 -25.44
C SER A 149 50.42 39.66 -25.16
N VAL A 150 50.88 38.54 -25.71
CA VAL A 150 52.30 38.11 -25.61
C VAL A 150 53.27 39.10 -26.29
N LEU A 151 52.77 40.02 -27.11
CA LEU A 151 53.56 41.13 -27.68
C LEU A 151 53.83 42.29 -26.68
N TYR A 152 53.19 42.30 -25.51
CA TYR A 152 53.45 43.27 -24.43
C TYR A 152 53.24 42.63 -23.04
N PRO A 153 54.31 42.28 -22.30
CA PRO A 153 54.17 41.77 -20.95
C PRO A 153 53.92 42.93 -19.97
N GLU A 154 52.67 43.06 -19.50
CA GLU A 154 52.42 43.76 -18.24
C GLU A 154 52.52 42.77 -17.08
N THR A 155 53.48 43.05 -16.20
CA THR A 155 53.73 42.31 -14.97
C THR A 155 52.74 42.74 -13.89
N THR A 156 51.89 41.83 -13.41
CA THR A 156 51.45 41.88 -12.02
C THR A 156 51.44 40.47 -11.44
N SER A 157 52.19 40.35 -10.34
CA SER A 157 52.15 39.27 -9.37
C SER A 157 50.82 39.29 -8.63
N ASP A 158 50.28 38.12 -8.31
CA ASP A 158 49.98 37.81 -6.91
C ASP A 158 49.76 36.33 -6.67
N ALA A 159 50.42 35.86 -5.62
CA ALA A 159 50.31 34.55 -5.04
C ALA A 159 49.02 34.46 -4.20
N ARG A 160 48.34 33.31 -4.23
CA ARG A 160 47.55 32.88 -3.07
C ARG A 160 47.40 31.37 -3.02
N SER A 161 48.14 30.79 -2.07
CA SER A 161 47.87 29.49 -1.48
C SER A 161 46.49 29.48 -0.84
N GLU A 162 45.72 28.41 -1.05
CA GLU A 162 44.72 27.99 -0.08
C GLU A 162 44.62 26.46 -0.05
N ALA A 163 44.75 25.96 1.17
CA ALA A 163 44.92 24.56 1.53
C ALA A 163 43.59 23.80 1.49
N ALA A 164 43.66 22.53 1.12
CA ALA A 164 42.56 21.58 1.24
C ALA A 164 42.28 21.26 2.72
N PRO A 165 41.00 21.18 3.16
CA PRO A 165 40.67 20.67 4.48
C PRO A 165 40.72 19.14 4.48
N SER A 166 41.52 18.60 5.40
CA SER A 166 41.61 17.20 5.75
C SER A 166 40.35 16.72 6.46
N GLU A 167 39.68 15.72 5.89
CA GLU A 167 38.56 14.99 6.50
C GLU A 167 39.04 14.22 7.74
N GLU A 168 38.43 14.50 8.90
CA GLU A 168 38.53 13.70 10.11
C GLU A 168 37.95 12.30 9.87
N ARG A 169 38.82 11.31 9.65
CA ARG A 169 38.46 9.90 9.78
C ARG A 169 38.30 9.56 11.25
N ALA A 170 37.04 9.38 11.66
CA ALA A 170 36.67 8.83 12.95
C ALA A 170 37.45 7.53 13.24
N ALA A 171 38.12 7.51 14.38
CA ALA A 171 38.97 6.41 14.84
C ALA A 171 38.18 5.10 14.96
N ALA A 172 38.69 4.04 14.34
CA ALA A 172 38.19 2.68 14.53
C ALA A 172 38.52 2.18 15.96
N PRO A 173 37.60 1.47 16.64
CA PRO A 173 37.86 0.97 17.99
C PRO A 173 38.91 -0.15 17.96
N ALA A 174 39.87 -0.07 18.88
CA ALA A 174 40.91 -1.08 19.07
C ALA A 174 40.31 -2.38 19.62
N VAL A 175 40.22 -3.41 18.77
CA VAL A 175 39.74 -4.75 19.14
C VAL A 175 40.94 -5.59 19.58
N LYS A 176 40.85 -6.19 20.78
CA LYS A 176 41.87 -7.13 21.28
C LYS A 176 41.79 -8.45 20.50
N ILE A 177 42.96 -8.97 20.11
CA ILE A 177 43.12 -10.22 19.36
C ILE A 177 42.37 -11.36 20.08
N GLY A 178 41.34 -11.92 19.45
CA GLY A 178 40.52 -13.03 19.97
C GLY A 178 39.02 -12.75 20.14
N GLN A 179 38.58 -11.48 20.09
CA GLN A 179 37.15 -11.14 20.02
C GLN A 179 36.76 -10.79 18.57
N VAL A 180 35.72 -11.45 18.05
CA VAL A 180 35.03 -10.98 16.84
C VAL A 180 34.25 -9.73 17.25
N ALA A 181 34.74 -8.55 16.89
CA ALA A 181 33.99 -7.32 17.10
C ALA A 181 32.77 -7.32 16.18
N GLU A 182 31.56 -7.35 16.76
CA GLU A 182 30.34 -7.00 16.04
C GLU A 182 30.43 -5.51 15.67
N PHE A 183 30.95 -5.21 14.48
CA PHE A 183 30.83 -3.87 13.92
C PHE A 183 29.39 -3.72 13.38
N VAL A 184 28.58 -2.92 14.06
CA VAL A 184 27.24 -2.59 13.59
C VAL A 184 27.33 -1.28 12.82
N VAL A 185 27.19 -1.36 11.49
CA VAL A 185 27.09 -0.17 10.64
C VAL A 185 25.67 0.40 10.78
N MET A 186 25.56 1.63 11.27
CA MET A 186 24.27 2.30 11.40
C MET A 186 23.66 2.59 10.03
N ARG A 187 22.37 2.30 9.86
CA ARG A 187 21.60 2.68 8.67
C ARG A 187 21.53 4.19 8.55
N LYS A 188 21.78 4.71 7.35
CA LYS A 188 21.58 6.11 7.00
C LYS A 188 20.16 6.30 6.47
N GLN A 189 19.62 7.50 6.64
CA GLN A 189 18.32 7.86 6.11
C GLN A 189 18.32 7.72 4.57
N ALA A 190 17.26 7.10 4.04
CA ALA A 190 16.98 7.05 2.62
C ALA A 190 16.94 8.45 1.99
N PRO A 191 17.49 8.66 0.77
CA PRO A 191 17.33 9.91 0.04
C PRO A 191 15.84 10.20 -0.18
N ARG A 192 15.40 11.41 0.18
CA ARG A 192 14.01 11.85 -0.01
C ARG A 192 13.87 12.49 -1.39
N TYR A 193 12.83 12.11 -2.13
CA TYR A 193 12.58 12.62 -3.49
C TYR A 193 11.17 13.21 -3.60
N GLY A 194 10.99 14.20 -4.47
CA GLY A 194 9.68 14.77 -4.79
C GLY A 194 8.97 15.38 -3.57
N LYS A 195 7.70 15.05 -3.36
CA LYS A 195 6.85 15.61 -2.30
C LYS A 195 7.36 15.33 -0.88
N ASP A 196 8.16 14.29 -0.71
CA ASP A 196 8.76 13.97 0.57
C ASP A 196 9.92 14.92 0.91
N GLN A 197 10.55 15.58 -0.06
CA GLN A 197 11.65 16.53 0.21
C GLN A 197 11.16 17.75 1.02
N ASP A 198 9.96 18.23 0.71
CA ASP A 198 9.37 19.44 1.30
C ASP A 198 8.68 19.18 2.65
N THR A 199 8.45 17.91 3.02
CA THR A 199 7.80 17.57 4.28
C THR A 199 8.83 17.69 5.42
N PRO A 200 8.65 18.58 6.42
CA PRO A 200 9.61 18.73 7.50
C PRO A 200 9.74 17.42 8.29
N LEU A 201 10.97 17.09 8.69
CA LEU A 201 11.21 15.89 9.50
C LEU A 201 10.55 16.08 10.88
N PRO A 202 9.77 15.10 11.37
CA PRO A 202 9.30 15.14 12.75
C PRO A 202 10.48 15.24 13.72
N PRO A 203 10.30 15.85 14.91
CA PRO A 203 11.37 15.96 15.89
C PRO A 203 11.92 14.57 16.25
N PRO A 204 13.22 14.46 16.60
CA PRO A 204 13.82 13.17 16.90
C PRO A 204 13.13 12.51 18.08
N TYR A 205 13.11 11.17 18.10
CA TYR A 205 12.60 10.43 19.24
C TYR A 205 13.47 10.69 20.48
N VAL A 206 12.82 11.13 21.55
CA VAL A 206 13.46 11.32 22.85
C VAL A 206 12.91 10.26 23.81
N GLY A 207 13.74 9.28 24.17
CA GLY A 207 13.35 8.19 25.04
C GLY A 207 14.35 7.03 25.06
N PRO A 208 14.14 6.02 25.93
CA PRO A 208 14.96 4.82 25.93
C PRO A 208 14.76 4.03 24.64
N ARG A 209 15.78 3.28 24.22
CA ARG A 209 15.67 2.43 23.02
C ARG A 209 14.52 1.42 23.19
N PRO A 210 13.53 1.40 22.28
CA PRO A 210 12.42 0.45 22.37
C PRO A 210 12.90 -1.01 22.30
N ALA A 211 12.23 -1.88 23.05
CA ALA A 211 12.51 -3.31 23.01
C ALA A 211 12.19 -3.90 21.62
N GLY A 212 13.08 -4.76 21.11
CA GLY A 212 12.95 -5.36 19.77
C GLY A 212 13.39 -4.47 18.60
N MET A 213 13.91 -3.26 18.87
CA MET A 213 14.48 -2.41 17.82
C MET A 213 15.77 -3.03 17.25
N PRO A 214 15.91 -3.13 15.91
CA PRO A 214 17.13 -3.63 15.28
C PRO A 214 18.37 -2.83 15.70
N LYS A 215 19.50 -3.53 15.94
CA LYS A 215 20.76 -2.93 16.43
C LYS A 215 21.31 -1.86 15.49
N ASP A 216 21.10 -2.02 14.19
CA ASP A 216 21.56 -1.19 13.07
C ASP A 216 20.71 0.06 12.82
N LEU A 217 19.56 0.20 13.48
CA LEU A 217 18.66 1.32 13.30
C LEU A 217 18.94 2.44 14.33
N PRO A 218 19.17 3.69 13.90
CA PRO A 218 19.37 4.83 14.82
C PRO A 218 18.05 5.30 15.44
N LEU A 219 18.11 5.93 16.62
CA LEU A 219 16.93 6.48 17.32
C LEU A 219 16.22 7.58 16.52
N GLU A 220 16.95 8.31 15.68
CA GLU A 220 16.42 9.33 14.78
C GLU A 220 15.40 8.77 13.76
N ALA A 221 15.50 7.48 13.46
CA ALA A 221 14.58 6.80 12.57
C ALA A 221 13.19 6.59 13.19
N LEU A 222 13.03 6.76 14.51
CA LEU A 222 11.78 6.54 15.22
C LEU A 222 10.89 7.79 15.22
N MET A 223 9.58 7.59 15.16
CA MET A 223 8.60 8.65 15.43
C MET A 223 8.61 9.01 16.92
N PRO A 224 8.52 10.30 17.28
CA PRO A 224 8.41 10.73 18.67
C PRO A 224 7.15 10.13 19.31
N LEU A 225 7.20 9.92 20.63
CA LEU A 225 6.05 9.40 21.39
C LEU A 225 4.87 10.37 21.42
N ASP A 226 5.16 11.66 21.31
CA ASP A 226 4.17 12.74 21.29
C ASP A 226 3.45 12.87 19.92
N ALA A 227 3.84 12.07 18.92
CA ALA A 227 3.18 12.07 17.63
C ALA A 227 1.73 11.57 17.75
N SER A 228 0.79 12.28 17.12
CA SER A 228 -0.63 11.91 17.13
C SER A 228 -0.91 10.54 16.49
N GLY A 229 -0.02 10.07 15.59
CA GLY A 229 -0.22 8.86 14.80
C GLY A 229 -1.46 8.91 13.91
N ARG A 230 -1.93 10.12 13.59
CA ARG A 230 -3.14 10.36 12.80
C ARG A 230 -2.88 11.34 11.67
N THR A 231 -3.50 11.07 10.53
CA THR A 231 -3.51 11.97 9.37
C THR A 231 -4.34 13.22 9.68
N PRO A 232 -4.17 14.33 8.92
CA PRO A 232 -5.01 15.53 9.09
C PRO A 232 -6.52 15.27 8.97
N GLU A 233 -6.93 14.19 8.29
CA GLU A 233 -8.33 13.75 8.18
C GLU A 233 -8.81 12.92 9.40
N GLY A 234 -7.98 12.77 10.43
CA GLY A 234 -8.28 12.05 11.66
C GLY A 234 -8.22 10.52 11.54
N LYS A 235 -7.74 9.99 10.40
CA LYS A 235 -7.51 8.55 10.21
C LYS A 235 -6.19 8.14 10.86
N LEU A 236 -6.06 6.85 11.19
CA LEU A 236 -4.80 6.29 11.69
C LEU A 236 -3.75 6.28 10.57
N ASP A 237 -2.60 6.89 10.84
CA ASP A 237 -1.44 6.84 9.95
C ASP A 237 -0.52 5.70 10.39
N PHE A 238 -0.55 4.59 9.65
CA PHE A 238 0.30 3.43 9.94
C PHE A 238 1.77 3.66 9.58
N GLU A 239 2.09 4.66 8.78
CA GLU A 239 3.46 4.96 8.33
C GLU A 239 4.21 5.86 9.33
N GLN A 240 3.46 6.57 10.17
CA GLN A 240 3.96 7.52 11.18
C GLN A 240 3.44 7.19 12.59
N MET A 241 3.41 5.91 12.94
CA MET A 241 2.99 5.48 14.28
C MET A 241 4.01 5.88 15.35
N PRO A 242 3.57 6.39 16.52
CA PRO A 242 4.46 6.82 17.58
C PRO A 242 5.32 5.67 18.11
N GLY A 243 6.61 5.95 18.35
CA GLY A 243 7.57 4.96 18.88
C GLY A 243 8.02 3.88 17.88
N LEU A 244 7.59 3.96 16.61
CA LEU A 244 7.98 3.03 15.55
C LEU A 244 8.84 3.69 14.47
N PRO A 245 9.58 2.89 13.68
CA PRO A 245 10.36 3.38 12.57
C PRO A 245 9.50 4.11 11.54
N ARG A 246 9.93 5.31 11.13
CA ARG A 246 9.31 6.13 10.09
C ARG A 246 9.41 5.44 8.74
N ARG A 247 8.33 5.45 7.95
CA ARG A 247 8.39 4.91 6.58
C ARG A 247 9.42 5.63 5.71
N SER A 248 9.50 6.96 5.81
CA SER A 248 10.41 7.80 5.01
C SER A 248 11.90 7.57 5.28
N PHE A 249 12.25 6.83 6.34
CA PHE A 249 13.64 6.48 6.63
C PHE A 249 14.17 5.36 5.73
N PHE A 250 13.29 4.58 5.10
CA PHE A 250 13.63 3.39 4.32
C PHE A 250 13.35 3.61 2.83
N ASP A 251 14.18 3.03 1.97
CA ASP A 251 13.93 3.05 0.52
C ASP A 251 12.73 2.14 0.17
N ARG A 252 12.74 0.92 0.73
CA ARG A 252 11.78 -0.15 0.39
C ARG A 252 10.79 -0.43 1.51
N ASP A 253 9.52 -0.62 1.13
CA ASP A 253 8.43 -1.04 2.01
C ASP A 253 8.75 -2.29 2.82
N ARG A 254 9.42 -3.26 2.19
CA ARG A 254 9.79 -4.53 2.80
C ARG A 254 10.82 -4.35 3.91
N GLU A 255 11.80 -3.47 3.74
CA GLU A 255 12.83 -3.22 4.75
C GLU A 255 12.26 -2.49 5.96
N TRP A 256 11.39 -1.51 5.70
CA TRP A 256 10.63 -0.85 6.75
C TRP A 256 9.80 -1.86 7.56
N ALA A 257 9.09 -2.77 6.87
CA ALA A 257 8.30 -3.80 7.55
C ALA A 257 9.16 -4.76 8.39
N LEU A 258 10.34 -5.15 7.89
CA LEU A 258 11.28 -5.97 8.64
C LEU A 258 11.84 -5.27 9.89
N ALA A 259 12.00 -3.94 9.86
CA ALA A 259 12.42 -3.17 11.03
C ALA A 259 11.30 -3.01 12.08
N CYS A 260 10.05 -2.85 11.63
CA CYS A 260 8.90 -2.66 12.51
C CYS A 260 8.43 -3.96 13.19
N LEU A 261 8.47 -5.10 12.49
CA LEU A 261 7.98 -6.38 13.02
C LEU A 261 8.60 -6.80 14.36
N PRO A 262 9.92 -6.84 14.57
CA PRO A 262 10.51 -7.32 15.81
C PRO A 262 10.08 -6.46 17.00
N MET A 263 9.86 -5.15 16.80
CA MET A 263 9.34 -4.25 17.84
C MET A 263 7.91 -4.60 18.25
N ILE A 264 7.06 -5.00 17.30
CA ILE A 264 5.67 -5.41 17.59
C ILE A 264 5.61 -6.83 18.15
N GLU A 265 6.52 -7.71 17.72
CA GLU A 265 6.57 -9.11 18.16
C GLU A 265 6.95 -9.24 19.63
N VAL A 266 7.76 -8.32 20.17
CA VAL A 266 8.06 -8.22 21.61
C VAL A 266 6.80 -7.99 22.44
N ILE A 267 5.81 -7.27 21.92
CA ILE A 267 4.54 -7.04 22.62
C ILE A 267 3.65 -8.28 22.45
N PRO A 268 3.20 -8.93 23.55
CA PRO A 268 2.32 -10.08 23.48
C PRO A 268 1.03 -9.77 22.69
N PRO A 269 0.50 -10.70 21.85
CA PRO A 269 -0.70 -10.45 21.04
C PRO A 269 -1.94 -9.97 21.81
N ARG A 270 -2.04 -10.33 23.10
CA ARG A 270 -3.14 -9.93 23.99
C ARG A 270 -3.07 -8.45 24.36
N GLU A 271 -1.86 -7.90 24.52
CA GLU A 271 -1.59 -6.53 24.94
C GLU A 271 -1.54 -5.54 23.77
N ARG A 272 -1.46 -6.04 22.53
CA ARG A 272 -1.48 -5.20 21.33
C ARG A 272 -2.80 -4.45 21.19
N SER A 273 -2.71 -3.14 21.04
CA SER A 273 -3.85 -2.29 20.70
C SER A 273 -4.44 -2.66 19.33
N LYS A 274 -5.72 -2.30 19.09
CA LYS A 274 -6.40 -2.52 17.80
C LYS A 274 -5.58 -2.02 16.59
N PRO A 275 -5.01 -0.80 16.59
CA PRO A 275 -4.19 -0.35 15.46
C PRO A 275 -2.89 -1.15 15.31
N LEU A 276 -2.23 -1.57 16.39
CA LEU A 276 -1.05 -2.43 16.32
C LEU A 276 -1.35 -3.80 15.72
N LYS A 277 -2.53 -4.37 16.03
CA LYS A 277 -2.99 -5.63 15.41
C LYS A 277 -3.22 -5.47 13.91
N ALA A 278 -3.90 -4.39 13.49
CA ALA A 278 -4.13 -4.10 12.08
C ALA A 278 -2.80 -3.89 11.33
N MET A 279 -1.88 -3.13 11.93
CA MET A 279 -0.56 -2.89 11.38
C MET A 279 0.27 -4.16 11.28
N PHE A 280 0.26 -5.03 12.28
CA PHE A 280 0.97 -6.32 12.23
C PHE A 280 0.54 -7.16 11.02
N CYS A 281 -0.77 -7.23 10.75
CA CYS A 281 -1.30 -7.90 9.56
C CYS A 281 -0.81 -7.22 8.27
N LEU A 282 -0.88 -5.89 8.19
CA LEU A 282 -0.42 -5.11 7.04
C LEU A 282 1.08 -5.32 6.76
N LEU A 283 1.92 -5.34 7.79
CA LEU A 283 3.37 -5.55 7.66
C LEU A 283 3.69 -6.97 7.17
N LYS A 284 3.00 -8.00 7.68
CA LYS A 284 3.15 -9.38 7.18
C LYS A 284 2.77 -9.49 5.70
N MET A 285 1.72 -8.78 5.26
CA MET A 285 1.34 -8.71 3.85
C MET A 285 2.40 -8.01 2.98
N LYS A 286 3.07 -6.97 3.49
CA LYS A 286 4.15 -6.26 2.77
C LYS A 286 5.44 -7.07 2.64
N ILE A 287 5.68 -8.05 3.52
CA ILE A 287 6.87 -8.93 3.46
C ILE A 287 6.66 -10.12 2.51
N GLY A 288 5.42 -10.61 2.40
CA GLY A 288 5.06 -11.73 1.54
C GLY A 288 4.78 -11.38 0.07
N ARG A 289 4.83 -10.09 -0.30
CA ARG A 289 4.78 -9.60 -1.69
C ARG A 289 6.17 -9.27 -2.18
#